data_AF-A0A2E9I432-F1
#
_entry.id   AF-A0A2E9I432-F1
#
_cell.length_a   1.000
_cell.length_b   1.000
_cell.length_c   1.000
_cell.angle_alpha   90.00
_cell.angle_beta   90.00
_cell.angle_gamma   90.00
#
_symmetry.space_group_name_H-M   'P 1'
#
loop_
_entity.id
_entity.type
_entity.pdbx_description
1 polymer ?
#
loop_
_entity_poly.entity_id
_entity_poly.type
_entity_poly.pdbx_seq_one_letter_code
_entity_poly.pdbx_strand_id
1 'polypeptide(L)'
;MKTFAATVFLAFTATSALAGSHSGASTFQNTCSNIAFQYGSDGSAQIAAVCLKANGMPNQTSIAMPPIGNNNGMLEMGGNAATFQMSCGNIMLEAEVDGVTLYANCRTSSGEFMETSIPVSGINNSDGTLTN
;
A
#
# COMPACT_ATOMS: atom_id res chain seq x y z
N MET A 1 46.36 52.11 1.26
CA MET A 1 45.01 52.25 0.67
C MET A 1 44.47 50.86 0.33
N LYS A 2 43.32 50.53 0.92
CA LYS A 2 42.29 49.56 0.49
C LYS A 2 42.70 48.09 0.23
N THR A 3 42.49 47.27 1.26
CA THR A 3 42.14 45.85 1.16
C THR A 3 40.82 45.69 0.40
N PHE A 4 40.77 44.76 -0.57
CA PHE A 4 39.54 44.33 -1.22
C PHE A 4 39.23 42.91 -0.75
N ALA A 5 38.17 42.77 0.06
CA ALA A 5 37.60 41.47 0.42
C ALA A 5 36.57 41.09 -0.65
N ALA A 6 36.80 39.98 -1.34
CA ALA A 6 35.86 39.42 -2.31
C ALA A 6 35.07 38.30 -1.63
N THR A 7 33.82 38.57 -1.27
CA THR A 7 32.90 37.57 -0.69
C THR A 7 32.15 36.89 -1.83
N VAL A 8 32.47 35.64 -2.11
CA VAL A 8 31.74 34.79 -3.08
C VAL A 8 30.53 34.19 -2.38
N PHE A 9 29.33 34.59 -2.79
CA PHE A 9 28.08 33.92 -2.40
C PHE A 9 27.82 32.74 -3.33
N LEU A 10 28.00 31.51 -2.84
CA LEU A 10 27.55 30.30 -3.53
C LEU A 10 26.04 30.12 -3.27
N ALA A 11 25.22 30.30 -4.30
CA ALA A 11 23.79 30.01 -4.24
C ALA A 11 23.54 28.51 -4.42
N PHE A 12 23.13 27.83 -3.36
CA PHE A 12 22.60 26.46 -3.44
C PHE A 12 21.17 26.51 -3.99
N THR A 13 20.98 26.10 -5.23
CA THR A 13 19.64 25.80 -5.76
C THR A 13 19.22 24.44 -5.27
N ALA A 14 18.38 24.40 -4.23
CA ALA A 14 17.74 23.18 -3.76
C ALA A 14 16.69 22.74 -4.80
N THR A 15 17.02 21.72 -5.59
CA THR A 15 16.05 21.03 -6.44
C THR A 15 15.17 20.17 -5.54
N SER A 16 13.97 20.65 -5.21
CA SER A 16 12.97 19.86 -4.50
C SER A 16 12.50 18.71 -5.39
N ALA A 17 12.86 17.48 -5.01
CA ALA A 17 12.29 16.27 -5.59
C ALA A 17 10.79 16.21 -5.28
N LEU A 18 9.96 16.08 -6.31
CA LEU A 18 8.55 15.75 -6.16
C LEU A 18 8.47 14.28 -5.71
N ALA A 19 8.34 14.07 -4.41
CA ALA A 19 7.89 12.78 -3.90
C ALA A 19 6.48 12.55 -4.43
N GLY A 20 6.31 11.49 -5.24
CA GLY A 20 5.01 11.10 -5.77
C GLY A 20 4.04 10.89 -4.62
N SER A 21 2.94 11.62 -4.65
CA SER A 21 1.85 11.53 -3.68
C SER A 21 1.33 10.08 -3.67
N HIS A 22 1.62 9.33 -2.61
CA HIS A 22 0.83 8.14 -2.35
C HIS A 22 -0.54 8.58 -1.88
N SER A 23 -1.50 8.31 -2.77
CA SER A 23 -2.95 8.50 -2.67
C SER A 23 -3.49 8.20 -1.27
N GLY A 24 -4.52 8.95 -0.85
CA GLY A 24 -5.07 8.92 0.51
C GLY A 24 -5.45 7.53 1.03
N ALA A 25 -5.69 7.45 2.34
CA ALA A 25 -6.12 6.22 3.00
C ALA A 25 -7.28 5.55 2.24
N SER A 26 -7.28 4.23 2.20
CA SER A 26 -8.40 3.49 1.64
C SER A 26 -9.70 3.85 2.36
N THR A 27 -10.81 3.93 1.60
CA THR A 27 -12.12 4.31 2.14
C THR A 27 -13.19 3.24 1.93
N PHE A 28 -12.91 2.22 1.11
CA PHE A 28 -13.86 1.17 0.76
C PHE A 28 -14.41 0.43 2.00
N GLN A 29 -13.61 0.30 3.05
CA GLN A 29 -13.99 -0.38 4.28
C GLN A 29 -15.21 0.24 4.99
N ASN A 30 -15.53 1.50 4.71
CA ASN A 30 -16.72 2.15 5.25
C ASN A 30 -18.03 1.64 4.61
N THR A 31 -17.95 0.98 3.45
CA THR A 31 -19.12 0.54 2.67
C THR A 31 -19.00 -0.89 2.15
N CYS A 32 -17.95 -1.60 2.55
CA CYS A 32 -17.71 -2.98 2.19
C CYS A 32 -17.58 -3.85 3.44
N SER A 33 -17.95 -5.12 3.32
CA SER A 33 -17.85 -6.13 4.37
C SER A 33 -17.15 -7.38 3.84
N ASN A 34 -16.84 -8.33 4.72
CA ASN A 34 -16.10 -9.56 4.38
C ASN A 34 -14.78 -9.26 3.64
N ILE A 35 -14.09 -8.22 4.09
CA ILE A 35 -12.81 -7.78 3.51
C ILE A 35 -11.77 -8.84 3.88
N ALA A 36 -11.20 -9.47 2.86
CA ALA A 36 -10.26 -10.56 3.05
C ALA A 36 -9.16 -10.54 1.99
N PHE A 37 -7.98 -10.99 2.40
CA PHE A 37 -6.93 -11.37 1.47
C PHE A 37 -7.31 -12.70 0.80
N GLN A 38 -7.07 -12.79 -0.51
CA GLN A 38 -7.20 -14.04 -1.26
C GLN A 38 -6.11 -14.17 -2.32
N TYR A 39 -5.85 -15.42 -2.73
CA TYR A 39 -5.03 -15.70 -3.90
C TYR A 39 -5.90 -15.71 -5.15
N GLY A 40 -5.45 -15.01 -6.19
CA GLY A 40 -5.98 -15.14 -7.54
C GLY A 40 -5.66 -16.51 -8.13
N SER A 41 -6.32 -16.86 -9.24
CA SER A 41 -6.10 -18.14 -9.94
C SER A 41 -4.68 -18.33 -10.48
N ASP A 42 -3.96 -17.23 -10.67
CA ASP A 42 -2.56 -17.15 -11.10
C ASP A 42 -1.57 -17.04 -9.92
N GLY A 43 -2.05 -17.12 -8.68
CA GLY A 43 -1.25 -16.88 -7.47
C GLY A 43 -1.01 -15.41 -7.15
N SER A 44 -1.66 -14.48 -7.85
CA SER A 44 -1.63 -13.05 -7.51
C SER A 44 -2.27 -12.78 -6.15
N ALA A 45 -1.80 -11.75 -5.46
CA ALA A 45 -2.41 -11.27 -4.22
C ALA A 45 -3.60 -10.35 -4.56
N GLN A 46 -4.77 -10.63 -3.98
CA GLN A 46 -5.98 -9.84 -4.20
C GLN A 46 -6.68 -9.52 -2.88
N ILE A 47 -7.43 -8.43 -2.87
CA ILE A 47 -8.40 -8.08 -1.84
C ILE A 47 -9.77 -8.43 -2.38
N ALA A 48 -10.52 -9.27 -1.68
CA ALA A 48 -11.93 -9.51 -1.94
C ALA A 48 -12.79 -8.88 -0.87
N ALA A 49 -13.95 -8.39 -1.28
CA ALA A 49 -14.95 -7.85 -0.38
C ALA A 49 -16.35 -7.97 -0.98
N VAL A 50 -17.36 -7.73 -0.14
CA VAL A 50 -18.74 -7.49 -0.56
C VAL A 50 -19.03 -6.00 -0.33
N CYS A 51 -19.14 -5.24 -1.42
CA CYS A 51 -19.31 -3.79 -1.39
C CYS A 51 -20.74 -3.38 -1.74
N LEU A 52 -21.25 -2.35 -1.07
CA LEU A 52 -22.58 -1.82 -1.35
C LEU A 52 -22.57 -0.93 -2.60
N LYS A 53 -23.55 -1.13 -3.47
CA LYS A 53 -23.91 -0.21 -4.55
C LYS A 53 -24.61 1.04 -4.01
N ALA A 54 -24.76 2.07 -4.84
CA ALA A 54 -25.49 3.29 -4.48
C ALA A 54 -26.96 3.03 -4.12
N ASN A 55 -27.55 1.96 -4.66
CA ASN A 55 -28.90 1.51 -4.33
C ASN A 55 -28.97 0.61 -3.08
N GLY A 56 -27.85 0.42 -2.35
CA GLY A 56 -27.75 -0.40 -1.15
C GLY A 56 -27.65 -1.91 -1.40
N MET A 57 -27.68 -2.38 -2.64
CA MET A 57 -27.52 -3.80 -2.95
C MET A 57 -26.05 -4.23 -2.80
N PRO A 58 -25.78 -5.41 -2.22
CA PRO A 58 -24.41 -5.93 -2.12
C PRO A 58 -23.90 -6.41 -3.49
N ASN A 59 -22.60 -6.24 -3.71
CA ASN A 59 -21.88 -6.75 -4.86
C ASN A 59 -20.55 -7.38 -4.41
N GLN A 60 -20.33 -8.64 -4.76
CA GLN A 60 -19.03 -9.27 -4.52
C GLN A 60 -18.04 -8.77 -5.57
N THR A 61 -16.87 -8.33 -5.11
CA THR A 61 -15.85 -7.70 -5.94
C THR A 61 -14.47 -8.04 -5.41
N SER A 62 -13.47 -8.01 -6.29
CA SER A 62 -12.07 -8.13 -5.92
C SER A 62 -11.21 -7.16 -6.72
N ILE A 63 -10.07 -6.80 -6.14
CA ILE A 63 -9.05 -5.97 -6.77
C ILE A 63 -7.67 -6.55 -6.47
N ALA A 64 -6.73 -6.35 -7.38
CA ALA A 64 -5.33 -6.68 -7.12
C ALA A 64 -4.81 -5.89 -5.90
N MET A 65 -3.98 -6.54 -5.08
CA MET A 65 -3.27 -5.85 -4.02
C MET A 65 -2.38 -4.74 -4.60
N PRO A 66 -2.22 -3.60 -3.91
CA PRO A 66 -1.22 -2.61 -4.27
C PRO A 66 0.17 -3.24 -4.38
N PRO A 67 1.12 -2.63 -5.12
CA PRO A 67 2.45 -3.19 -5.35
C PRO A 67 3.25 -3.21 -4.05
N ILE A 68 3.02 -4.22 -3.22
CA ILE A 68 3.66 -4.44 -1.94
C ILE A 68 4.63 -5.62 -2.08
N GLY A 69 5.87 -5.40 -1.67
CA GLY A 69 6.92 -6.40 -1.63
C GLY A 69 7.35 -6.72 -0.21
N ASN A 70 8.20 -7.74 -0.09
CA ASN A 70 8.95 -8.03 1.12
C ASN A 70 10.41 -7.58 0.91
N ASN A 71 10.85 -6.58 1.67
CA ASN A 71 12.22 -6.13 1.74
C ASN A 71 12.87 -6.63 3.03
N ASN A 72 13.53 -7.78 2.93
CA ASN A 72 14.28 -8.40 4.04
C ASN A 72 13.49 -8.51 5.37
N GLY A 73 12.25 -8.99 5.30
CA GLY A 73 11.36 -9.16 6.46
C GLY A 73 10.39 -8.01 6.68
N MET A 74 10.51 -6.89 5.96
CA MET A 74 9.64 -5.72 6.09
C MET A 74 8.74 -5.57 4.85
N LEU A 75 7.45 -5.28 5.07
CA LEU A 75 6.54 -4.92 3.97
C LEU A 75 6.86 -3.51 3.46
N GLU A 76 6.94 -3.35 2.15
CA GLU A 76 7.25 -2.07 1.52
C GLU A 76 6.46 -1.89 0.22
N MET A 77 6.03 -0.66 -0.06
CA MET A 77 5.47 -0.29 -1.37
C MET A 77 6.60 -0.27 -2.41
N GLY A 78 6.46 -1.05 -3.49
CA GLY A 78 7.43 -1.07 -4.57
C GLY A 78 7.10 -2.05 -5.69
N GLY A 79 7.62 -1.73 -6.89
CA GLY A 79 7.42 -2.52 -8.10
C GLY A 79 6.10 -2.22 -8.82
N ASN A 80 5.68 -3.16 -9.68
CA ASN A 80 4.49 -3.01 -10.53
C ASN A 80 3.32 -3.90 -10.08
N ALA A 81 3.57 -4.83 -9.16
CA ALA A 81 2.59 -5.79 -8.66
C ALA A 81 2.98 -6.27 -7.26
N ALA A 82 2.01 -6.81 -6.51
CA ALA A 82 2.26 -7.41 -5.22
C ALA A 82 3.09 -8.70 -5.34
N THR A 83 4.16 -8.78 -4.54
CA THR A 83 5.06 -9.94 -4.48
C THR A 83 5.29 -10.45 -3.05
N PHE A 84 4.84 -9.72 -2.01
CA PHE A 84 5.00 -10.12 -0.61
C PHE A 84 4.51 -11.55 -0.34
N GLN A 85 3.39 -11.95 -0.97
CA GLN A 85 2.76 -13.26 -0.78
C GLN A 85 3.67 -14.44 -1.17
N MET A 86 4.72 -14.19 -1.95
CA MET A 86 5.69 -15.21 -2.36
C MET A 86 6.67 -15.58 -1.23
N SER A 87 6.81 -14.73 -0.21
CA SER A 87 7.81 -14.88 0.85
C SER A 87 7.30 -14.54 2.26
N CYS A 88 6.02 -14.20 2.39
CA CYS A 88 5.36 -13.96 3.67
C CYS A 88 4.25 -14.99 3.90
N GLY A 89 4.01 -15.33 5.17
CA GLY A 89 2.90 -16.16 5.63
C GLY A 89 2.05 -15.42 6.67
N ASN A 90 1.00 -16.07 7.18
CA ASN A 90 0.07 -15.48 8.16
C ASN A 90 -0.48 -14.11 7.71
N ILE A 91 -0.87 -14.03 6.44
CA ILE A 91 -1.32 -12.80 5.80
C ILE A 91 -2.75 -12.49 6.27
N MET A 92 -2.96 -11.28 6.79
CA MET A 92 -4.24 -10.81 7.28
C MET A 92 -4.49 -9.36 6.88
N LEU A 93 -5.73 -9.03 6.58
CA LEU A 93 -6.19 -7.65 6.44
C LEU A 93 -7.04 -7.31 7.65
N GLU A 94 -6.71 -6.20 8.29
CA GLU A 94 -7.55 -5.59 9.32
C GLU A 94 -8.12 -4.29 8.79
N ALA A 95 -9.43 -4.13 8.90
CA ALA A 95 -10.15 -2.95 8.44
C ALA A 95 -10.65 -2.16 9.65
N GLU A 96 -10.26 -0.90 9.70
CA GLU A 96 -10.63 0.07 10.72
C GLU A 96 -11.34 1.26 10.07
N VAL A 97 -11.92 2.14 10.89
CA VAL A 97 -12.66 3.31 10.37
C VAL A 97 -11.77 4.26 9.56
N ASP A 98 -10.47 4.29 9.88
CA ASP A 98 -9.47 5.18 9.29
C ASP A 98 -8.66 4.53 8.16
N GLY A 99 -8.80 3.23 7.94
CA GLY A 99 -8.09 2.56 6.84
C GLY A 99 -8.12 1.04 6.89
N VAL A 100 -7.26 0.44 6.07
CA VAL A 100 -7.04 -1.00 6.05
C VAL A 100 -5.54 -1.24 6.20
N THR A 101 -5.15 -2.16 7.07
CA THR A 101 -3.76 -2.54 7.32
C THR A 101 -3.54 -3.98 6.93
N LEU A 102 -2.47 -4.23 6.19
CA LEU A 102 -1.97 -5.57 5.88
C LEU A 102 -0.96 -5.97 6.94
N TYR A 103 -1.18 -7.11 7.59
CA TYR A 103 -0.25 -7.77 8.50
C TYR A 103 0.25 -9.07 7.89
N ALA A 104 1.54 -9.37 8.08
CA ALA A 104 2.13 -10.63 7.65
C ALA A 104 3.42 -10.96 8.41
N ASN A 105 3.81 -12.24 8.36
CA ASN A 105 5.12 -12.71 8.80
C ASN A 105 6.00 -12.93 7.56
N CYS A 106 6.96 -12.04 7.33
CA CYS A 106 7.78 -12.01 6.13
C CYS A 106 9.17 -12.59 6.36
N ARG A 107 9.64 -13.40 5.40
CA ARG A 107 10.95 -14.05 5.47
C ARG A 107 12.07 -13.06 5.14
N THR A 108 13.08 -13.00 5.99
CA THR A 108 14.33 -12.26 5.78
C THR A 108 15.28 -13.02 4.85
N SER A 109 16.36 -12.37 4.40
CA SER A 109 17.40 -13.02 3.60
C SER A 109 18.20 -14.09 4.37
N SER A 110 18.25 -14.01 5.71
CA SER A 110 18.82 -15.05 6.57
C SER A 110 17.89 -16.26 6.73
N GLY A 111 16.62 -16.10 6.34
CA GLY A 111 15.60 -17.14 6.41
C GLY A 111 14.71 -17.10 7.65
N GLU A 112 14.98 -16.20 8.60
CA GLU A 112 14.11 -15.92 9.74
C GLU A 112 12.84 -15.19 9.32
N PHE A 113 11.78 -15.25 10.13
CA PHE A 113 10.53 -14.55 9.87
C PHE A 113 10.37 -13.37 10.82
N MET A 114 9.93 -12.25 10.27
CA MET A 114 9.61 -11.03 11.02
C MET A 114 8.14 -10.69 10.84
N GLU A 115 7.47 -10.35 11.92
CA GLU A 115 6.13 -9.75 11.88
C GLU A 115 6.25 -8.31 11.40
N THR A 116 5.43 -7.94 10.42
CA THR A 116 5.45 -6.63 9.79
C THR A 116 4.05 -6.25 9.34
N SER A 117 3.81 -4.94 9.21
CA SER A 117 2.55 -4.43 8.69
C SER A 117 2.76 -3.22 7.78
N ILE A 118 1.76 -2.94 6.93
CA ILE A 118 1.75 -1.76 6.07
C ILE A 118 0.31 -1.32 5.80
N PRO A 119 -0.01 -0.01 5.79
CA PRO A 119 -1.32 0.46 5.39
C PRO A 119 -1.58 0.20 3.91
N VAL A 120 -2.75 -0.35 3.60
CA VAL A 120 -3.28 -0.48 2.24
C VAL A 120 -4.00 0.80 1.89
N SER A 121 -3.43 1.58 0.96
CA SER A 121 -3.95 2.91 0.59
C SER A 121 -4.51 2.94 -0.83
N GLY A 122 -5.34 3.95 -1.11
CA GLY A 122 -5.83 4.24 -2.45
C GLY A 122 -7.01 3.40 -2.93
N ILE A 123 -7.58 2.50 -2.12
CA ILE A 123 -8.70 1.65 -2.56
C ILE A 123 -10.04 2.26 -2.15
N ASN A 124 -10.95 2.31 -3.11
CA ASN A 124 -12.28 2.90 -2.97
C ASN A 124 -13.38 1.95 -3.47
N ASN A 125 -14.59 2.13 -2.96
CA ASN A 125 -15.79 1.48 -3.49
C ASN A 125 -16.49 2.43 -4.48
N SER A 126 -16.55 2.06 -5.75
CA SER A 126 -17.30 2.77 -6.79
C SER A 126 -18.50 1.93 -7.22
N ASP A 127 -19.69 2.30 -6.73
CA ASP A 127 -20.97 1.62 -6.99
C ASP A 127 -20.90 0.09 -6.87
N GLY A 128 -20.35 -0.38 -5.74
CA GLY A 128 -20.20 -1.81 -5.41
C GLY A 128 -18.95 -2.46 -6.02
N THR A 129 -18.07 -1.71 -6.69
CA THR A 129 -16.85 -2.25 -7.32
C THR A 129 -15.61 -1.63 -6.68
N LEU A 130 -14.64 -2.47 -6.27
CA LEU A 130 -13.35 -1.98 -5.76
C LEU A 130 -12.53 -1.36 -6.89
N THR A 131 -11.94 -0.20 -6.61
CA THR A 131 -11.15 0.61 -7.57
C THR A 131 -9.95 1.26 -6.86
N ASN A 132 -8.93 1.64 -7.63
CA ASN A 132 -7.71 2.31 -7.17
C ASN A 132 -7.51 3.70 -7.81
#